data_AF-A0A443PER4-F1
#
_entry.id   AF-A0A443PER4-F1
#
_cell.length_a   1.000
_cell.length_b   1.000
_cell.length_c   1.000
_cell.angle_alpha   90.00
_cell.angle_beta   90.00
_cell.angle_gamma   90.00
#
_symmetry.space_group_name_H-M   'P 1'
#
loop_
_entity.id
_entity.type
_entity.pdbx_description
1 polymer ?
#
loop_
_entity_poly.entity_id
_entity_poly.type
_entity_poly.pdbx_seq_one_letter_code
_entity_poly.pdbx_strand_id
1 'polypeptide(L)'
;MEVSNTNSVTDSKPEIIYRCKKCRRIVATQENVVTHQQGEGEQCFKWKKRSNSLENNRKPVCSSIFVEPMKWMQAVEEGSVEEKLLCLGCKARLGSFNWAGMQCSCGTWVNPAFQLHKSRIDESSI
;
A
#
# COMPACT_ATOMS: atom_id res chain seq x y z
N MET A 1 -15.78 35.60 32.36
CA MET A 1 -16.57 35.32 31.15
C MET A 1 -15.70 35.86 30.02
N GLU A 2 -15.17 35.08 29.10
CA GLU A 2 -15.86 34.18 28.18
C GLU A 2 -15.05 32.91 27.91
N VAL A 3 -15.78 31.82 27.69
CA VAL A 3 -15.28 30.46 27.47
C VAL A 3 -15.28 30.23 25.96
N SER A 4 -14.12 30.13 25.33
CA SER A 4 -14.02 29.79 23.91
C SER A 4 -13.96 28.27 23.76
N ASN A 5 -15.15 27.69 23.61
CA ASN A 5 -15.41 26.28 23.42
C ASN A 5 -15.17 25.92 21.93
N THR A 6 -13.97 25.48 21.57
CA THR A 6 -13.73 24.89 20.24
C THR A 6 -14.08 23.40 20.29
N ASN A 7 -15.35 23.10 19.99
CA ASN A 7 -15.81 21.75 19.67
C ASN A 7 -15.12 21.28 18.39
N SER A 8 -14.03 20.53 18.53
CA SER A 8 -13.46 19.73 17.46
C SER A 8 -14.40 18.55 17.17
N VAL A 9 -15.36 18.76 16.27
CA VAL A 9 -16.15 17.67 15.68
C VAL A 9 -15.20 16.86 14.81
N THR A 10 -14.56 15.86 15.38
CA THR A 10 -13.82 14.86 14.62
C THR A 10 -14.85 13.96 13.94
N ASP A 11 -15.09 14.21 12.66
CA ASP A 11 -15.71 13.24 11.76
C ASP A 11 -14.80 11.98 11.76
N SER A 12 -15.15 11.01 12.59
CA SER A 12 -14.32 9.85 12.92
C SER A 12 -14.30 8.89 11.73
N LYS A 13 -13.46 9.20 10.75
CA LYS A 13 -13.13 8.30 9.64
C LYS A 13 -12.65 6.96 10.23
N PRO A 14 -13.12 5.81 9.74
CA PRO A 14 -12.74 4.52 10.30
C PRO A 14 -11.22 4.33 10.22
N GLU A 15 -10.61 4.05 11.38
CA GLU A 15 -9.18 3.80 11.47
C GLU A 15 -8.90 2.38 10.94
N ILE A 16 -8.48 2.30 9.68
CA ILE A 16 -8.15 1.01 9.04
C ILE A 16 -6.73 0.61 9.45
N ILE A 17 -6.59 -0.62 9.96
CA ILE A 17 -5.32 -1.26 10.30
C ILE A 17 -5.05 -2.42 9.34
N TYR A 18 -3.81 -2.48 8.85
CA TYR A 18 -3.27 -3.59 8.09
C TYR A 18 -2.46 -4.51 8.99
N ARG A 19 -2.78 -5.80 8.95
CA ARG A 19 -2.14 -6.85 9.74
C ARG A 19 -1.50 -7.89 8.84
N CYS A 20 -0.35 -8.44 9.25
CA CYS A 20 0.23 -9.60 8.58
C CYS A 20 -0.76 -10.77 8.61
N LYS A 21 -1.03 -11.38 7.45
CA LYS A 21 -1.99 -12.48 7.35
C LYS A 21 -1.57 -13.74 8.10
N LYS A 22 -0.25 -13.96 8.27
CA LYS A 22 0.30 -15.15 8.95
C LYS A 22 0.30 -15.05 10.47
N CYS A 23 0.68 -13.92 11.05
CA CYS A 23 0.83 -13.77 12.50
C CYS A 23 -0.01 -12.64 13.12
N ARG A 24 -0.85 -11.97 12.33
CA ARG A 24 -1.76 -10.90 12.74
C ARG A 24 -1.11 -9.66 13.36
N ARG A 25 0.23 -9.58 13.36
CA ARG A 25 1.00 -8.38 13.77
C ARG A 25 0.62 -7.21 12.87
N ILE A 26 0.44 -6.03 13.47
CA ILE A 26 0.19 -4.78 12.75
C ILE A 26 1.42 -4.41 11.92
N VAL A 27 1.19 -4.04 10.65
CA VAL A 27 2.26 -3.72 9.69
C VAL A 27 2.12 -2.33 9.07
N ALA A 28 0.92 -1.77 9.04
CA ALA A 28 0.64 -0.40 8.63
C ALA A 28 -0.74 0.05 9.13
N THR A 29 -0.97 1.35 9.17
CA THR A 29 -2.28 1.99 9.39
C THR A 29 -2.69 2.77 8.13
N GLN A 30 -3.96 3.20 8.06
CA GLN A 30 -4.49 3.95 6.92
C GLN A 30 -3.73 5.26 6.64
N GLU A 31 -3.23 5.91 7.68
CA GLU A 31 -2.41 7.12 7.62
C GLU A 31 -1.06 6.89 6.93
N ASN A 32 -0.52 5.68 6.97
CA ASN A 32 0.73 5.37 6.28
C ASN A 32 0.51 5.10 4.79
N VAL A 33 -0.73 4.96 4.31
CA VAL A 33 -1.02 4.55 2.94
C VAL A 33 -0.83 5.72 1.98
N VAL A 34 0.11 5.55 1.05
CA VAL A 34 0.32 6.46 -0.07
C VAL A 34 -0.63 6.10 -1.19
N THR A 35 -1.60 6.98 -1.43
CA THR A 35 -2.54 6.82 -2.55
C THR A 35 -1.90 7.29 -3.86
N HIS A 36 -2.19 6.57 -4.96
CA HIS A 36 -1.80 6.99 -6.29
C HIS A 36 -3.03 7.01 -7.20
N GLN A 37 -3.03 7.88 -8.21
CA GLN A 37 -4.05 7.90 -9.24
C GLN A 37 -3.99 6.60 -10.04
N GLN A 38 -5.11 5.88 -10.14
CA GLN A 38 -5.19 4.62 -10.90
C GLN A 38 -4.87 4.88 -12.38
N GLY A 39 -3.96 4.08 -12.93
CA GLY A 39 -3.56 4.16 -14.34
C GLY A 39 -4.53 3.41 -15.27
N GLU A 40 -4.15 3.27 -16.53
CA GLU A 40 -4.97 2.65 -17.60
C GLU A 40 -5.03 1.11 -17.52
N GLY A 41 -4.58 0.51 -16.42
CA GLY A 41 -4.70 -0.93 -16.16
C GLY A 41 -3.80 -1.77 -17.05
N GLU A 42 -4.35 -2.88 -17.56
CA GLU A 42 -3.58 -3.86 -18.35
C GLU A 42 -2.98 -3.26 -19.63
N GLN A 43 -3.53 -2.15 -20.13
CA GLN A 43 -3.04 -1.48 -21.33
C GLN A 43 -1.65 -0.86 -21.16
N CYS A 44 -1.23 -0.56 -19.92
CA CYS A 44 0.12 -0.09 -19.62
C CYS A 44 1.18 -1.20 -19.67
N PHE A 45 0.78 -2.48 -19.74
CA PHE A 45 1.70 -3.63 -19.73
C PHE A 45 1.93 -4.15 -21.16
N LYS A 46 3.11 -3.86 -21.73
CA LYS A 46 3.48 -4.17 -23.14
C LYS A 46 3.19 -5.62 -23.57
N TRP A 47 3.34 -6.59 -22.67
CA TRP A 47 3.14 -8.01 -22.98
C TRP A 47 1.67 -8.46 -22.99
N LYS A 48 0.77 -7.78 -22.27
CA LYS A 48 -0.67 -8.07 -22.22
C LYS A 48 -1.47 -7.42 -23.36
N LYS A 49 -0.84 -6.60 -24.19
CA LYS A 49 -1.45 -5.95 -25.36
C LYS A 49 -1.96 -6.93 -26.43
N ARG A 50 -1.76 -8.25 -26.27
CA ARG A 50 -2.15 -9.30 -27.23
C ARG A 50 -3.53 -9.92 -26.99
N SER A 51 -4.14 -9.76 -25.82
CA SER A 51 -5.54 -10.16 -25.63
C SER A 51 -6.43 -8.98 -25.96
N ASN A 52 -7.00 -8.99 -27.16
CA ASN A 52 -8.02 -8.03 -27.61
C ASN A 52 -9.34 -8.28 -26.87
N SER A 53 -9.33 -8.25 -25.53
CA SER A 53 -10.56 -8.34 -24.73
C SER A 53 -11.10 -6.92 -24.59
N LEU A 54 -11.86 -6.52 -25.59
CA LEU A 54 -12.74 -5.36 -25.59
C LEU A 54 -13.85 -5.57 -24.55
N GLU A 55 -13.55 -5.66 -23.25
CA GLU A 55 -14.58 -5.69 -22.21
C GLU A 55 -13.97 -5.64 -20.80
N ASN A 56 -13.69 -4.43 -20.31
CA ASN A 56 -14.02 -4.08 -18.93
C ASN A 56 -13.87 -2.57 -18.72
N ASN A 57 -14.98 -1.85 -18.71
CA ASN A 57 -15.09 -0.50 -18.12
C ASN A 57 -14.93 -0.52 -16.58
N ARG A 58 -14.23 -1.52 -16.03
CA ARG A 58 -13.99 -1.65 -14.59
C ARG A 58 -12.67 -0.97 -14.29
N LYS A 59 -12.72 0.02 -13.39
CA LYS A 59 -11.51 0.66 -12.87
C LYS A 59 -10.54 -0.42 -12.34
N PRO A 60 -9.26 -0.39 -12.72
CA PRO A 60 -8.32 -1.42 -12.32
C PRO A 60 -8.13 -1.40 -10.80
N VAL A 61 -8.44 -2.50 -10.13
CA VAL A 61 -8.23 -2.65 -8.68
C VAL A 61 -6.78 -2.99 -8.41
N CYS A 62 -6.09 -2.16 -7.61
CA CYS A 62 -4.70 -2.41 -7.24
C CYS A 62 -4.57 -3.65 -6.35
N SER A 63 -3.64 -4.55 -6.69
CA SER A 63 -3.36 -5.80 -5.95
C SER A 63 -2.53 -5.59 -4.68
N SER A 64 -1.98 -4.40 -4.52
CA SER A 64 -1.13 -4.00 -3.40
C SER A 64 -1.53 -2.61 -2.91
N ILE A 65 -1.22 -2.34 -1.66
CA ILE A 65 -1.17 -0.98 -1.12
C ILE A 65 0.27 -0.48 -1.17
N PHE A 66 0.44 0.83 -1.22
CA PHE A 66 1.74 1.48 -1.06
C PHE A 66 1.72 2.27 0.23
N VAL A 67 2.85 2.28 0.92
CA VAL A 67 2.99 2.97 2.21
C VAL A 67 4.21 3.87 2.22
N GLU A 68 4.29 4.75 3.19
CA GLU A 68 5.53 5.45 3.53
C GLU A 68 6.55 4.47 4.13
N PRO A 69 7.87 4.73 4.01
CA PRO A 69 8.88 3.93 4.70
C PRO A 69 8.63 3.95 6.21
N MET A 70 8.61 2.77 6.83
CA MET A 70 8.34 2.60 8.27
C MET A 70 9.54 2.02 9.01
N LYS A 71 9.69 2.37 10.29
CA LYS A 71 10.81 1.94 11.16
C LYS A 71 11.02 0.42 11.23
N TRP A 72 9.97 -0.38 11.03
CA TRP A 72 10.10 -1.84 11.10
C TRP A 72 10.73 -2.47 9.84
N MET A 73 10.87 -1.70 8.75
CA MET A 73 11.42 -2.15 7.47
C MET A 73 12.95 -2.17 7.52
N GLN A 74 13.52 -3.19 8.17
CA GLN A 74 14.97 -3.30 8.49
C GLN A 74 15.90 -3.00 7.29
N ALA A 75 15.61 -3.54 6.11
CA ALA A 75 16.43 -3.33 4.91
C ALA A 75 16.53 -1.85 4.48
N VAL A 76 15.55 -1.02 4.85
CA VAL A 76 15.55 0.43 4.60
C VAL A 76 16.53 1.14 5.53
N GLU A 77 16.58 0.72 6.79
CA GLU A 77 17.51 1.24 7.80
C GLU A 77 18.96 0.83 7.49
N GLU A 78 19.15 -0.34 6.89
CA GLU A 78 20.44 -0.84 6.40
C GLU A 78 20.95 -0.11 5.14
N GLY A 79 20.17 0.85 4.60
CA GLY A 79 20.57 1.66 3.44
C GLY A 79 20.39 0.96 2.08
N SER A 80 19.62 -0.13 2.03
CA SER A 80 19.35 -0.82 0.76
C SER A 80 18.46 0.03 -0.17
N VAL A 81 18.75 -0.02 -1.48
CA VAL A 81 17.97 0.70 -2.51
C VAL A 81 16.71 -0.07 -2.91
N GLU A 82 16.76 -1.40 -2.86
CA GLU A 82 15.64 -2.29 -3.11
C GLU A 82 15.77 -3.58 -2.29
N GLU A 83 14.68 -4.03 -1.67
CA GLU A 83 14.59 -5.36 -1.04
C GLU A 83 13.13 -5.74 -0.76
N LYS A 84 12.91 -6.95 -0.25
CA LYS A 84 11.69 -7.54 0.26
C LYS A 84 11.38 -6.99 1.64
N LEU A 85 10.09 -6.75 1.86
CA LEU A 85 9.57 -6.41 3.18
C LEU A 85 9.15 -7.68 3.90
N LEU A 86 9.86 -8.01 4.99
CA LEU A 86 9.60 -9.18 5.82
C LEU A 86 8.88 -8.78 7.11
N CYS A 87 7.85 -9.53 7.48
CA CYS A 87 7.17 -9.32 8.75
C CYS A 87 8.14 -9.53 9.93
N LEU A 88 8.25 -8.57 10.85
CA LEU A 88 9.08 -8.73 12.06
C LEU A 88 8.66 -9.90 12.95
N GLY A 89 7.41 -10.36 12.87
CA GLY A 89 6.89 -11.41 13.75
C GLY A 89 7.18 -12.82 13.27
N CYS A 90 6.91 -13.08 11.99
CA CYS A 90 6.96 -14.44 11.43
C CYS A 90 7.90 -14.58 10.24
N LYS A 91 8.65 -13.51 9.91
CA LYS A 91 9.57 -13.41 8.78
C LYS A 91 8.95 -13.74 7.41
N ALA A 92 7.61 -13.79 7.31
CA ALA A 92 6.91 -13.96 6.05
C ALA A 92 7.07 -12.72 5.18
N ARG A 93 7.22 -12.92 3.87
CA ARG A 93 7.27 -11.83 2.89
C ARG A 93 5.90 -11.17 2.74
N LEU A 94 5.85 -9.86 2.99
CA LEU A 94 4.66 -9.02 2.85
C LEU A 94 4.65 -8.26 1.53
N GLY A 95 5.83 -7.96 0.99
CA GLY A 95 5.99 -7.25 -0.27
C GLY A 95 7.45 -6.93 -0.58
N SER A 96 7.70 -5.74 -1.09
CA SER A 96 9.03 -5.24 -1.45
C SER A 96 9.02 -3.73 -1.59
N PHE A 97 10.20 -3.13 -1.55
CA PHE A 97 10.38 -1.71 -1.82
C PHE A 97 11.45 -1.48 -2.87
N ASN A 98 11.35 -0.33 -3.54
CA ASN A 98 12.38 0.20 -4.42
C ASN A 98 12.32 1.74 -4.37
N TRP A 99 13.45 2.37 -4.04
CA TRP A 99 13.56 3.83 -3.94
C TRP A 99 13.47 4.55 -5.29
N ALA A 100 13.86 3.91 -6.39
CA ALA A 100 13.63 4.42 -7.75
C ALA A 100 12.15 4.30 -8.17
N GLY A 101 11.34 3.56 -7.42
CA GLY A 101 9.91 3.37 -7.65
C GLY A 101 9.58 2.05 -8.33
N MET A 102 8.28 1.77 -8.47
CA MET A 102 7.76 0.55 -9.11
C MET A 102 6.46 0.84 -9.83
N GLN A 103 6.18 0.06 -10.87
CA GLN A 103 4.89 0.08 -11.55
C GLN A 103 3.84 -0.69 -10.73
N CYS A 104 2.73 -0.03 -10.38
CA CYS A 104 1.57 -0.68 -9.78
C CYS A 104 0.83 -1.54 -10.80
N SER A 105 0.05 -2.53 -10.35
CA SER A 105 -0.81 -3.36 -11.21
C SER A 105 -1.87 -2.56 -11.99
N CYS A 106 -2.18 -1.33 -11.57
CA CYS A 106 -3.05 -0.42 -12.33
C CYS A 106 -2.30 0.33 -13.45
N GLY A 107 -0.98 0.15 -13.59
CA GLY A 107 -0.15 0.79 -14.61
C GLY A 107 0.61 2.04 -14.14
N THR A 108 0.22 2.64 -13.01
CA THR A 108 0.85 3.87 -12.47
C THR A 108 2.24 3.60 -11.91
N TRP A 109 3.19 4.50 -12.20
CA TRP A 109 4.50 4.50 -11.54
C TRP A 109 4.39 5.15 -10.16
N VAL A 110 4.78 4.43 -9.11
CA VAL A 110 4.81 4.93 -7.73
C VAL A 110 6.24 5.17 -7.32
N ASN A 111 6.56 6.36 -6.78
CA ASN A 111 7.89 6.71 -6.29
C ASN A 111 7.81 7.56 -5.00
N PRO A 112 8.56 7.21 -3.94
CA PRO A 112 9.23 5.93 -3.72
C PRO A 112 8.20 4.80 -3.56
N ALA A 113 8.56 3.56 -3.88
CA ALA A 113 7.60 2.46 -3.85
C ALA A 113 7.87 1.52 -2.67
N PHE A 114 7.07 1.60 -1.60
CA PHE A 114 7.03 0.58 -0.55
C PHE A 114 5.72 -0.19 -0.65
N GLN A 115 5.79 -1.35 -1.28
CA GLN A 115 4.62 -2.13 -1.68
C GLN A 115 4.33 -3.22 -0.65
N LEU A 116 3.07 -3.30 -0.19
CA LEU A 116 2.54 -4.43 0.58
C LEU A 116 1.43 -5.13 -0.22
N HIS A 117 1.56 -6.44 -0.42
CA HIS A 117 0.59 -7.21 -1.20
C HIS A 117 -0.67 -7.49 -0.37
N LYS A 118 -1.85 -7.17 -0.92
CA LYS A 118 -3.15 -7.47 -0.29
C LYS A 118 -3.38 -8.96 -0.05
N SER A 119 -2.68 -9.84 -0.76
CA SER A 119 -2.73 -11.29 -0.54
C SER A 119 -1.95 -11.77 0.69
N ARG A 120 -1.12 -10.89 1.28
CA ARG A 120 -0.23 -11.18 2.43
C ARG A 120 -0.58 -10.38 3.68
N ILE A 121 -1.53 -9.45 3.57
CA ILE A 121 -2.03 -8.63 4.66
C ILE A 121 -3.56 -8.75 4.75
N ASP A 122 -4.11 -8.51 5.93
CA ASP A 122 -5.54 -8.39 6.16
C ASP A 122 -5.86 -6.95 6.56
N GLU A 123 -7.00 -6.46 6.08
CA GLU A 123 -7.56 -5.15 6.41
C GLU A 123 -8.62 -5.30 7.50
N SER A 124 -8.66 -4.37 8.45
CA SER A 124 -9.60 -4.42 9.57
C SER A 124 -9.82 -3.03 10.13
N SER A 125 -11.07 -2.66 10.39
CA SER A 125 -11.42 -1.45 11.14
C SER A 125 -11.19 -1.68 12.63
N ILE A 126 -10.78 -0.63 13.33
CA ILE A 126 -10.89 -0.53 14.80
C ILE A 126 -12.35 -0.25 15.17
#